data_AF-A0A972EAZ2-F1
#
_entry.id   AF-A0A972EAZ2-F1
#
_cell.length_a   1.000
_cell.length_b   1.000
_cell.length_c   1.000
_cell.angle_alpha   90.00
_cell.angle_beta   90.00
_cell.angle_gamma   90.00
#
_symmetry.space_group_name_H-M   'P 1'
#
loop_
_entity.id
_entity.type
_entity.pdbx_description
1 polymer ?
#
loop_
_entity_poly.entity_id
_entity_poly.type
_entity_poly.pdbx_seq_one_letter_code
_entity_poly.pdbx_strand_id
1 'polypeptide(L)'
;MLRLLFISDFTESYPSKLLKGIVHYSRQKEQWAVCRMPPAYKQRIGIPGVVRWAKDWGADAVIGQFEETDDVRLFEKNGIVVVAQDFKKRFTTIPNITADYIGTGRMAARFFIDHGFRNYGFFGFNNVCWSDERCEGFRREVEAAGFGDSFYAYNLQDIDHLWYYERDRMRKWLYSLPKPIAIMACDDNQGNNLIEACHTMGIKIPAEISVMGVDNDELLCTLGSTTLSSIFVDIEEGGWKTAELIERRIDNPHAPLEDVVLRPVKIVNRISTAAFATTDVQIQKAVQFIHQNYQKKISVKDVMREVALSRRLLERRFKTVTGQTLYQYIADLKIKRFAELLLDTDEQVVGIALSLGENDTKSISRRFKQIYGYSPNEWRAKQHNKQS
;
A
#
# COMPACT_ATOMS: atom_id res chain seq x y z
N MET A 1 4.24 -33.80 1.66
CA MET A 1 3.77 -32.61 2.39
C MET A 1 4.94 -31.72 2.76
N LEU A 2 5.08 -30.59 2.06
CA LEU A 2 6.10 -29.59 2.33
C LEU A 2 5.85 -28.84 3.66
N ARG A 3 6.94 -28.55 4.37
CA ARG A 3 6.98 -27.86 5.66
C ARG A 3 7.71 -26.52 5.53
N LEU A 4 6.98 -25.43 5.67
CA LEU A 4 7.50 -24.06 5.58
C LEU A 4 7.62 -23.44 6.97
N LEU A 5 8.82 -22.98 7.34
CA LEU A 5 9.03 -22.07 8.47
C LEU A 5 8.96 -20.61 7.97
N PHE A 6 8.05 -19.82 8.49
CA PHE A 6 7.90 -18.40 8.11
C PHE A 6 8.19 -17.50 9.32
N ILE A 7 9.33 -16.81 9.26
CA ILE A 7 9.87 -15.93 10.30
C ILE A 7 9.50 -14.48 9.99
N SER A 8 8.40 -13.98 10.55
CA SER A 8 7.93 -12.61 10.28
C SER A 8 6.96 -12.12 11.35
N ASP A 9 6.69 -10.82 11.38
CA ASP A 9 5.67 -10.23 12.25
C ASP A 9 4.28 -10.33 11.59
N PHE A 10 3.50 -11.31 12.01
CA PHE A 10 2.14 -11.53 11.50
C PHE A 10 1.10 -10.55 12.07
N THR A 11 1.49 -9.58 12.89
CA THR A 11 0.62 -8.44 13.23
C THR A 11 0.53 -7.45 12.07
N GLU A 12 1.51 -7.44 11.16
CA GLU A 12 1.49 -6.64 9.94
C GLU A 12 0.68 -7.29 8.81
N SER A 13 0.10 -6.46 7.92
CA SER A 13 -0.65 -6.99 6.78
C SER A 13 0.24 -7.61 5.71
N TYR A 14 1.50 -7.18 5.56
CA TYR A 14 2.39 -7.66 4.51
C TYR A 14 2.66 -9.18 4.63
N PRO A 15 3.17 -9.71 5.76
CA PRO A 15 3.43 -11.15 5.89
C PRO A 15 2.14 -11.97 5.83
N SER A 16 1.04 -11.41 6.33
CA SER A 16 -0.29 -12.03 6.27
C SER A 16 -0.82 -12.16 4.83
N LYS A 17 -0.67 -11.13 3.99
CA LYS A 17 -1.01 -11.17 2.55
C LYS A 17 -0.10 -12.13 1.79
N LEU A 18 1.20 -12.13 2.11
CA LEU A 18 2.18 -13.05 1.51
C LEU A 18 1.84 -14.51 1.82
N LEU A 19 1.52 -14.82 3.08
CA LEU A 19 1.08 -16.14 3.50
C LEU A 19 -0.22 -16.57 2.81
N LYS A 20 -1.18 -15.65 2.61
CA LYS A 20 -2.40 -15.95 1.85
C LYS A 20 -2.09 -16.44 0.44
N GLY A 21 -1.14 -15.81 -0.25
CA GLY A 21 -0.68 -16.24 -1.58
C GLY A 21 -0.07 -17.64 -1.58
N ILE A 22 0.82 -17.91 -0.62
CA ILE A 22 1.46 -19.22 -0.44
C ILE A 22 0.42 -20.32 -0.17
N VAL A 23 -0.54 -20.05 0.72
CA VAL A 23 -1.63 -20.99 1.03
C VAL A 23 -2.54 -21.19 -0.19
N HIS A 24 -2.80 -20.13 -0.97
CA HIS A 24 -3.61 -20.25 -2.18
C HIS A 24 -2.95 -21.17 -3.22
N TYR A 25 -1.63 -21.02 -3.42
CA TYR A 25 -0.85 -21.89 -4.31
C TYR A 25 -0.86 -23.35 -3.83
N SER A 26 -0.49 -23.60 -2.57
CA SER A 26 -0.38 -24.97 -2.03
C SER A 26 -1.71 -25.73 -2.05
N ARG A 27 -2.85 -25.05 -1.85
CA ARG A 27 -4.19 -25.68 -1.93
C ARG A 27 -4.53 -26.25 -3.31
N GLN A 28 -3.88 -25.80 -4.39
CA GLN A 28 -4.12 -26.32 -5.74
C GLN A 28 -3.29 -27.57 -6.04
N LYS A 29 -2.30 -27.89 -5.21
CA LYS A 29 -1.43 -29.07 -5.33
C LYS A 29 -1.53 -29.92 -4.07
N GLU A 30 -0.56 -29.77 -3.16
CA GLU A 30 -0.53 -30.41 -1.85
C GLU A 30 -0.50 -29.32 -0.78
N GLN A 31 -1.36 -29.42 0.22
CA GLN A 31 -1.39 -28.44 1.32
C GLN A 31 -0.07 -28.47 2.10
N TRP A 32 0.56 -27.31 2.29
CA TRP A 32 1.79 -27.21 3.09
C TRP A 32 1.47 -27.09 4.58
N ALA A 33 2.35 -27.63 5.43
CA ALA A 33 2.38 -27.29 6.84
C ALA A 33 3.21 -26.01 7.03
N VAL A 34 2.61 -24.97 7.59
CA VAL A 34 3.30 -23.69 7.83
C VAL A 34 3.46 -23.44 9.33
N CYS A 35 4.70 -23.33 9.79
CA CYS A 35 5.01 -22.85 11.13
C CYS A 35 5.38 -21.36 11.07
N ARG A 36 4.75 -20.55 11.94
CA ARG A 36 5.02 -19.12 12.05
C ARG A 36 5.93 -18.87 13.25
N MET A 37 7.05 -18.19 13.03
CA MET A 37 8.01 -17.85 14.07
C MET A 37 8.15 -16.34 14.20
N PRO A 38 7.92 -15.74 15.38
CA PRO A 38 8.13 -14.32 15.59
C PRO A 38 9.62 -13.93 15.45
N PRO A 39 9.96 -12.75 14.92
CA PRO A 39 11.35 -12.30 14.80
C PRO A 39 12.10 -12.24 16.14
N ALA A 40 11.41 -11.93 17.24
CA ALA A 40 12.00 -11.93 18.58
C ALA A 40 12.59 -13.29 18.98
N TYR A 41 12.04 -14.40 18.46
CA TYR A 41 12.59 -15.72 18.70
C TYR A 41 13.93 -15.90 17.97
N LYS A 42 14.02 -15.48 16.70
CA LYS A 42 15.27 -15.44 15.92
C LYS A 42 16.34 -14.60 16.63
N GLN A 43 15.98 -13.41 17.10
CA GLN A 43 16.90 -12.50 17.81
C GLN A 43 17.49 -13.16 19.07
N ARG A 44 16.69 -13.95 19.78
CA ARG A 44 17.13 -14.63 21.02
C ARG A 44 18.06 -15.81 20.78
N ILE A 45 17.82 -16.62 19.75
CA ILE A 45 18.55 -17.89 19.53
C ILE A 45 19.56 -17.85 18.38
N GLY A 46 19.55 -16.76 17.59
CA GLY A 46 20.37 -16.59 16.40
C GLY A 46 20.01 -17.55 15.26
N ILE A 47 20.61 -17.32 14.09
CA ILE A 47 20.44 -18.20 12.93
C ILE A 47 20.82 -19.67 13.21
N PRO A 48 21.93 -19.98 13.92
CA PRO A 48 22.26 -21.38 14.22
C PRO A 48 21.18 -22.08 15.05
N GLY A 49 20.55 -21.38 16.00
CA GLY A 49 19.44 -21.90 16.79
C GLY A 49 18.18 -22.12 15.95
N VAL A 50 17.85 -21.18 15.05
CA VAL A 50 16.72 -21.32 14.13
C VAL A 50 16.93 -22.49 13.17
N VAL A 51 18.14 -22.67 12.63
CA VAL A 51 18.47 -23.80 11.75
C VAL A 51 18.32 -25.13 12.48
N ARG A 52 18.80 -25.23 13.74
CA ARG A 52 18.61 -26.44 14.56
C ARG A 52 17.12 -26.75 14.73
N TRP A 53 16.33 -25.75 15.13
CA TRP A 53 14.88 -25.90 15.30
C TRP A 53 14.20 -26.33 13.99
N ALA A 54 14.57 -25.71 12.87
CA ALA A 54 14.02 -26.00 11.55
C ALA A 54 14.32 -27.45 11.13
N LYS A 55 15.52 -27.96 11.39
CA LYS A 55 15.88 -29.37 11.15
C LYS A 55 15.10 -30.33 12.03
N ASP A 56 14.98 -30.04 13.32
CA ASP A 56 14.26 -30.89 14.28
C ASP A 56 12.77 -30.99 13.91
N TRP A 57 12.19 -29.89 13.41
CA TRP A 57 10.83 -29.86 12.89
C TRP A 57 10.68 -30.44 11.46
N GLY A 58 11.79 -30.64 10.75
CA GLY A 58 11.82 -31.13 9.37
C GLY A 58 11.35 -30.10 8.34
N ALA A 59 11.71 -28.83 8.50
CA ALA A 59 11.41 -27.78 7.52
C ALA A 59 12.09 -28.06 6.18
N ASP A 60 11.34 -27.97 5.08
CA ASP A 60 11.87 -28.01 3.72
C ASP A 60 12.29 -26.62 3.24
N ALA A 61 11.60 -25.58 3.74
CA ALA A 61 11.87 -24.20 3.38
C ALA A 61 11.71 -23.23 4.55
N VAL A 62 12.42 -22.10 4.46
CA VAL A 62 12.33 -20.95 5.36
C VAL A 62 12.12 -19.67 4.55
N ILE A 63 11.13 -18.87 4.96
CA ILE A 63 11.02 -17.45 4.57
C ILE A 63 11.29 -16.61 5.81
N GLY A 64 12.08 -15.53 5.70
CA GLY A 64 12.23 -14.62 6.84
C GLY A 64 12.89 -13.30 6.54
N GLN A 65 12.76 -12.37 7.49
CA GLN A 65 13.53 -11.12 7.51
C GLN A 65 14.89 -11.37 8.17
N PHE A 66 15.95 -11.12 7.42
CA PHE A 66 17.34 -11.37 7.83
C PHE A 66 18.15 -10.08 7.81
N GLU A 67 19.13 -10.02 8.72
CA GLU A 67 20.12 -8.95 8.75
C GLU A 67 21.32 -9.32 7.87
N GLU A 68 22.08 -8.35 7.38
CA GLU A 68 23.30 -8.63 6.58
C GLU A 68 24.34 -9.47 7.32
N THR A 69 24.32 -9.40 8.65
CA THR A 69 25.22 -10.15 9.54
C THR A 69 24.72 -11.58 9.81
N ASP A 70 23.50 -11.93 9.40
CA ASP A 70 22.95 -13.27 9.55
C ASP A 70 23.60 -14.24 8.53
N ASP A 71 24.19 -15.35 9.00
CA ASP A 71 24.71 -16.42 8.12
C ASP A 71 23.58 -17.30 7.58
N VAL A 72 22.78 -16.73 6.68
CA VAL A 72 21.61 -17.39 6.05
C VAL A 72 21.97 -18.61 5.20
N ARG A 73 23.24 -18.76 4.79
CA ARG A 73 23.71 -19.95 4.05
C ARG A 73 23.69 -21.22 4.89
N LEU A 74 23.58 -21.09 6.22
CA LEU A 74 23.39 -22.25 7.11
C LEU A 74 22.13 -23.04 6.81
N PHE A 75 21.06 -22.42 6.30
CA PHE A 75 19.85 -23.13 5.88
C PHE A 75 20.15 -24.08 4.71
N GLU A 76 20.76 -23.57 3.64
CA GLU A 76 21.09 -24.37 2.44
C GLU A 76 22.09 -25.49 2.75
N LYS A 77 23.11 -25.22 3.58
CA LYS A 77 24.06 -26.24 4.07
C LYS A 77 23.38 -27.40 4.81
N ASN A 78 22.16 -27.18 5.31
CA ASN A 78 21.36 -28.17 6.00
C ASN A 78 20.18 -28.68 5.16
N GLY A 79 20.18 -28.44 3.85
CA GLY A 79 19.16 -28.92 2.92
C GLY A 79 17.83 -28.18 3.00
N ILE A 80 17.80 -26.98 3.58
CA ILE A 80 16.59 -26.16 3.74
C ILE A 80 16.64 -25.01 2.74
N VAL A 81 15.64 -24.91 1.87
CA VAL A 81 15.52 -23.78 0.94
C VAL A 81 15.26 -22.50 1.73
N VAL A 82 16.01 -21.44 1.45
CA VAL A 82 15.85 -20.16 2.15
C VAL A 82 15.48 -19.06 1.15
N VAL A 83 14.53 -18.22 1.53
CA VAL A 83 14.13 -17.04 0.77
C VAL A 83 14.05 -15.85 1.73
N ALA A 84 14.72 -14.74 1.38
CA ALA A 84 14.67 -13.51 2.16
C ALA A 84 13.38 -12.75 1.87
N GLN A 85 12.59 -12.45 2.90
CA GLN A 85 11.59 -11.38 2.83
C GLN A 85 12.31 -10.03 2.93
N ASP A 86 11.92 -9.07 2.09
CA ASP A 86 12.51 -7.72 2.14
C ASP A 86 12.45 -7.10 3.54
N PHE A 87 13.54 -6.41 3.91
CA PHE A 87 13.72 -5.82 5.23
C PHE A 87 14.59 -4.57 5.18
N LYS A 88 15.92 -4.71 5.10
CA LYS A 88 16.87 -3.58 5.00
C LYS A 88 17.64 -3.59 3.68
N LYS A 89 18.24 -4.72 3.33
CA LYS A 89 18.97 -4.91 2.07
C LYS A 89 18.62 -6.23 1.40
N ARG A 90 18.77 -6.27 0.07
CA ARG A 90 18.67 -7.50 -0.71
C ARG A 90 19.92 -8.36 -0.53
N PHE A 91 19.72 -9.67 -0.45
CA PHE A 91 20.79 -10.65 -0.45
C PHE A 91 21.21 -10.98 -1.88
N THR A 92 22.50 -11.16 -2.11
CA THR A 92 23.04 -11.64 -3.41
C THR A 92 23.22 -13.16 -3.44
N THR A 93 23.06 -13.81 -2.28
CA THR A 93 23.43 -15.22 -2.07
C THR A 93 22.23 -16.15 -1.95
N ILE A 94 21.04 -15.59 -1.77
CA ILE A 94 19.77 -16.30 -1.65
C ILE A 94 18.68 -15.50 -2.38
N PRO A 95 17.58 -16.13 -2.83
CA PRO A 95 16.49 -15.41 -3.46
C PRO A 95 15.81 -14.41 -2.51
N ASN A 96 15.35 -13.29 -3.04
CA ASN A 96 14.61 -12.26 -2.31
C ASN A 96 13.16 -12.19 -2.77
N ILE A 97 12.26 -11.87 -1.85
CA ILE A 97 10.91 -11.38 -2.12
C ILE A 97 11.01 -9.87 -2.01
N THR A 98 11.09 -9.18 -3.14
CA THR A 98 11.33 -7.73 -3.24
C THR A 98 10.34 -7.08 -4.20
N ALA A 99 10.42 -5.77 -4.45
CA ALA A 99 9.56 -5.11 -5.41
C ALA A 99 10.32 -4.13 -6.32
N ASP A 100 9.65 -3.70 -7.40
CA ASP A 100 10.08 -2.58 -8.23
C ASP A 100 9.88 -1.24 -7.48
N TYR A 101 10.82 -0.94 -6.59
CA TYR A 101 10.76 0.25 -5.73
C TYR A 101 10.98 1.55 -6.50
N ILE A 102 11.90 1.54 -7.47
CA ILE A 102 12.12 2.68 -8.37
C ILE A 102 10.85 2.95 -9.19
N GLY A 103 10.23 1.91 -9.76
CA GLY A 103 8.97 2.03 -10.49
C GLY A 103 7.82 2.50 -9.60
N THR A 104 7.81 2.10 -8.33
CA THR A 104 6.84 2.56 -7.32
C THR A 104 6.99 4.07 -7.06
N GLY A 105 8.21 4.54 -6.81
CA GLY A 105 8.51 5.96 -6.67
C GLY A 105 8.12 6.77 -7.90
N ARG A 106 8.47 6.25 -9.09
CA ARG A 106 8.09 6.84 -10.37
C ARG A 106 6.57 6.96 -10.55
N MET A 107 5.81 5.93 -10.15
CA MET A 107 4.35 5.94 -10.22
C MET A 107 3.76 7.07 -9.36
N ALA A 108 4.28 7.28 -8.14
CA ALA A 108 3.86 8.39 -7.29
C ALA A 108 4.19 9.77 -7.89
N ALA A 109 5.40 9.93 -8.46
CA ALA A 109 5.84 11.18 -9.09
C ALA A 109 4.92 11.57 -10.24
N ARG A 110 4.71 10.65 -11.18
CA ARG A 110 3.82 10.88 -12.33
C ARG A 110 2.43 11.28 -11.89
N PHE A 111 1.89 10.57 -10.90
CA PHE A 111 0.60 10.94 -10.33
C PHE A 111 0.59 12.39 -9.85
N PHE A 112 1.53 12.80 -9.00
CA PHE A 112 1.52 14.16 -8.48
C PHE A 112 1.82 15.23 -9.55
N ILE A 113 2.71 14.94 -10.51
CA ILE A 113 2.99 15.82 -11.65
C ILE A 113 1.73 16.03 -12.49
N ASP A 114 1.02 14.95 -12.83
CA ASP A 114 -0.24 14.99 -13.58
C ASP A 114 -1.34 15.73 -12.81
N HIS A 115 -1.26 15.75 -11.48
CA HIS A 115 -2.16 16.49 -10.58
C HIS A 115 -1.72 17.96 -10.36
N GLY A 116 -0.71 18.41 -11.12
CA GLY A 116 -0.29 19.80 -11.23
C GLY A 116 0.68 20.28 -10.16
N PHE A 117 1.17 19.39 -9.28
CA PHE A 117 2.07 19.80 -8.20
C PHE A 117 3.35 20.44 -8.73
N ARG A 118 3.97 21.23 -7.86
CA ARG A 118 5.22 21.96 -8.14
C ARG A 118 6.26 21.76 -7.05
N ASN A 119 5.81 21.50 -5.83
CA ASN A 119 6.64 21.10 -4.70
C ASN A 119 6.39 19.63 -4.40
N TYR A 120 7.48 18.89 -4.17
CA TYR A 120 7.46 17.45 -3.96
C TYR A 120 8.27 17.09 -2.71
N GLY A 121 7.75 16.18 -1.91
CA GLY A 121 8.41 15.70 -0.71
C GLY A 121 8.49 14.19 -0.68
N PHE A 122 9.59 13.65 -0.15
CA PHE A 122 9.67 12.24 0.19
C PHE A 122 9.87 12.11 1.69
N PHE A 123 9.20 11.15 2.31
CA PHE A 123 9.28 10.90 3.75
C PHE A 123 9.49 9.42 4.02
N GLY A 124 10.66 9.06 4.56
CA GLY A 124 10.96 7.67 4.83
C GLY A 124 12.22 7.43 5.66
N PHE A 125 12.68 6.19 5.62
CA PHE A 125 13.85 5.70 6.34
C PHE A 125 15.14 5.94 5.57
N ASN A 126 16.27 5.96 6.28
CA ASN A 126 17.61 5.89 5.70
C ASN A 126 18.16 4.46 5.69
N ASN A 127 19.09 4.17 4.77
CA ASN A 127 19.82 2.90 4.71
C ASN A 127 18.93 1.66 4.57
N VAL A 128 17.79 1.82 3.89
CA VAL A 128 16.78 0.79 3.70
C VAL A 128 16.43 0.77 2.22
N CYS A 129 16.79 -0.31 1.53
CA CYS A 129 16.78 -0.38 0.07
C CYS A 129 15.42 -0.02 -0.55
N TRP A 130 14.32 -0.47 0.06
CA TRP A 130 12.98 -0.16 -0.43
C TRP A 130 12.57 1.30 -0.22
N SER A 131 13.02 1.95 0.85
CA SER A 131 12.80 3.39 1.09
C SER A 131 13.66 4.23 0.15
N ASP A 132 14.94 3.91 0.05
CA ASP A 132 15.92 4.64 -0.74
C ASP A 132 15.59 4.58 -2.24
N GLU A 133 15.24 3.41 -2.76
CA GLU A 133 14.87 3.24 -4.17
C GLU A 133 13.52 3.85 -4.53
N ARG A 134 12.54 3.83 -3.61
CA ARG A 134 11.29 4.59 -3.77
C ARG A 134 11.57 6.09 -3.85
N CYS A 135 12.43 6.62 -2.97
CA CYS A 135 12.86 8.02 -3.00
C CYS A 135 13.57 8.36 -4.31
N GLU A 136 14.48 7.51 -4.76
CA GLU A 136 15.24 7.72 -5.98
C GLU A 136 14.35 7.71 -7.23
N GLY A 137 13.45 6.74 -7.34
CA GLY A 137 12.48 6.69 -8.44
C GLY A 137 11.55 7.91 -8.47
N PHE A 138 11.15 8.40 -7.30
CA PHE A 138 10.34 9.60 -7.15
C PHE A 138 11.11 10.85 -7.55
N ARG A 139 12.33 11.04 -7.02
CA ARG A 139 13.21 12.17 -7.32
C ARG A 139 13.54 12.27 -8.80
N ARG A 140 14.00 11.18 -9.43
CA ARG A 140 14.40 11.18 -10.85
C ARG A 140 13.27 11.64 -11.78
N GLU A 141 12.05 11.23 -11.50
CA GLU A 141 10.91 11.61 -12.32
C GLU A 141 10.49 13.08 -12.08
N VAL A 142 10.61 13.58 -10.85
CA VAL A 142 10.40 15.00 -10.51
C VAL A 142 11.47 15.90 -11.18
N GLU A 143 12.74 15.49 -11.15
CA GLU A 143 13.85 16.16 -11.82
C GLU A 143 13.66 16.17 -13.34
N ALA A 144 13.28 15.03 -13.93
CA ALA A 144 13.00 14.92 -15.36
C ALA A 144 11.83 15.80 -15.81
N ALA A 145 10.89 16.10 -14.91
CA ALA A 145 9.79 17.03 -15.14
C ALA A 145 10.17 18.51 -14.93
N GLY A 146 11.43 18.81 -14.58
CA GLY A 146 11.95 20.17 -14.40
C GLY A 146 11.69 20.78 -13.02
N PHE A 147 11.38 19.96 -12.00
CA PHE A 147 11.08 20.41 -10.64
C PHE A 147 12.15 19.99 -9.60
N GLY A 148 13.38 19.72 -10.04
CA GLY A 148 14.47 19.25 -9.17
C GLY A 148 14.75 20.15 -7.96
N ASP A 149 14.75 21.47 -8.16
CA ASP A 149 14.96 22.46 -7.08
C ASP A 149 13.81 22.52 -6.06
N SER A 150 12.68 21.86 -6.35
CA SER A 150 11.47 21.82 -5.53
C SER A 150 11.22 20.43 -4.93
N PHE A 151 12.29 19.68 -4.67
CA PHE A 151 12.27 18.35 -4.05
C PHE A 151 12.84 18.38 -2.63
N TYR A 152 12.06 17.91 -1.66
CA TYR A 152 12.41 17.93 -0.23
C TYR A 152 12.35 16.52 0.36
N ALA A 153 13.50 15.89 0.64
CA ALA A 153 13.54 14.55 1.23
C ALA A 153 13.76 14.62 2.74
N TYR A 154 12.94 13.89 3.50
CA TYR A 154 13.18 13.57 4.90
C TYR A 154 13.52 12.09 5.01
N ASN A 155 14.82 11.81 4.98
CA ASN A 155 15.40 10.46 5.06
C ASN A 155 16.26 10.36 6.33
N LEU A 156 15.69 10.66 7.49
CA LEU A 156 16.43 10.67 8.76
C LEU A 156 15.91 9.66 9.77
N GLN A 157 14.85 8.92 9.43
CA GLN A 157 14.31 7.91 10.33
C GLN A 157 15.14 6.64 10.27
N ASP A 158 15.47 6.15 11.45
CA ASP A 158 16.04 4.83 11.64
C ASP A 158 14.90 3.81 11.77
N ILE A 159 14.95 2.76 10.96
CA ILE A 159 13.97 1.67 10.99
C ILE A 159 14.01 0.91 12.33
N ASP A 160 15.15 0.90 13.03
CA ASP A 160 15.28 0.24 14.33
C ASP A 160 14.63 1.05 15.47
N HIS A 161 14.23 2.29 15.20
CA HIS A 161 13.56 3.20 16.14
C HIS A 161 12.14 3.59 15.69
N LEU A 162 11.42 2.68 15.01
CA LEU A 162 10.02 2.83 14.58
C LEU A 162 9.08 3.48 15.62
N TRP A 163 9.28 3.19 16.90
CA TRP A 163 8.45 3.69 18.01
C TRP A 163 8.89 5.04 18.59
N TYR A 164 10.14 5.47 18.35
CA TYR A 164 10.66 6.72 18.87
C TYR A 164 10.31 7.87 17.93
N TYR A 165 9.11 8.37 18.09
CA TYR A 165 8.57 9.47 17.32
C TYR A 165 9.25 10.79 17.74
N GLU A 166 10.33 11.19 17.06
CA GLU A 166 10.91 12.53 17.23
C GLU A 166 9.99 13.60 16.60
N ARG A 167 8.83 13.83 17.24
CA ARG A 167 7.78 14.75 16.78
C ARG A 167 8.35 16.11 16.38
N ASP A 168 9.32 16.64 17.11
CA ASP A 168 9.81 17.99 16.90
C ASP A 168 10.59 18.17 15.59
N ARG A 169 11.36 17.17 15.15
CA ARG A 169 12.11 17.27 13.88
C ARG A 169 11.17 17.19 12.68
N MET A 170 10.24 16.24 12.70
CA MET A 170 9.21 16.10 11.67
C MET A 170 8.35 17.36 11.56
N ARG A 171 7.90 17.91 12.70
CA ARG A 171 7.09 19.14 12.73
C ARG A 171 7.84 20.33 12.14
N LYS A 172 9.12 20.50 12.49
CA LYS A 172 9.98 21.56 11.90
C LYS A 172 10.11 21.42 10.39
N TRP A 173 10.33 20.19 9.92
CA TRP A 173 10.38 19.91 8.49
C TRP A 173 9.06 20.27 7.81
N LEU A 174 7.92 19.75 8.28
CA LEU A 174 6.59 20.04 7.75
C LEU A 174 6.24 21.55 7.72
N TYR A 175 6.67 22.32 8.72
CA TYR A 175 6.49 23.78 8.73
C TYR A 175 7.33 24.50 7.68
N SER A 176 8.52 24.00 7.37
CA SER A 176 9.45 24.61 6.41
C SER A 176 9.08 24.38 4.95
N LEU A 177 8.22 23.40 4.65
CA LEU A 177 7.89 23.01 3.28
C LEU A 177 7.06 24.09 2.58
N PRO A 178 7.36 24.43 1.32
CA PRO A 178 6.49 25.29 0.51
C PRO A 178 5.16 24.58 0.24
N LYS A 179 4.05 25.31 0.32
CA LYS A 179 2.70 24.77 0.13
C LYS A 179 2.04 25.38 -1.13
N PRO A 180 1.23 24.61 -1.88
CA PRO A 180 0.91 23.20 -1.66
C PRO A 180 2.08 22.28 -2.04
N ILE A 181 2.23 21.17 -1.31
CA ILE A 181 3.23 20.12 -1.57
C ILE A 181 2.59 18.73 -1.61
N ALA A 182 3.09 17.89 -2.50
CA ALA A 182 2.77 16.48 -2.54
C ALA A 182 3.90 15.67 -1.89
N ILE A 183 3.58 14.85 -0.90
CA ILE A 183 4.52 14.02 -0.16
C ILE A 183 4.23 12.54 -0.43
N MET A 184 5.23 11.82 -0.91
CA MET A 184 5.25 10.36 -0.91
C MET A 184 5.88 9.88 0.40
N ALA A 185 5.12 9.11 1.18
CA ALA A 185 5.65 8.34 2.29
C ALA A 185 6.20 7.00 1.77
N CYS A 186 7.26 6.49 2.39
CA CYS A 186 7.86 5.24 1.94
C CYS A 186 6.93 4.04 2.15
N ASP A 187 6.02 4.07 3.12
CA ASP A 187 4.96 3.06 3.36
C ASP A 187 3.69 3.70 3.97
N ASP A 188 2.65 2.89 4.20
CA ASP A 188 1.40 3.35 4.80
C ASP A 188 1.50 3.73 6.30
N ASN A 189 2.44 3.16 7.06
CA ASN A 189 2.68 3.55 8.45
C ASN A 189 3.20 4.99 8.52
N GLN A 190 4.19 5.29 7.69
CA GLN A 190 4.80 6.61 7.56
C GLN A 190 3.82 7.63 6.97
N GLY A 191 2.93 7.19 6.07
CA GLY A 191 1.83 8.01 5.58
C GLY A 191 0.85 8.40 6.69
N ASN A 192 0.50 7.48 7.59
CA ASN A 192 -0.34 7.78 8.75
C ASN A 192 0.32 8.70 9.77
N ASN A 193 1.61 8.48 10.03
CA ASN A 193 2.41 9.36 10.89
C ASN A 193 2.37 10.81 10.37
N LEU A 194 2.55 11.01 9.05
CA LEU A 194 2.39 12.33 8.44
C LEU A 194 0.99 12.92 8.62
N ILE A 195 -0.06 12.11 8.44
CA ILE A 195 -1.45 12.56 8.62
C ILE A 195 -1.71 13.00 10.07
N GLU A 196 -1.28 12.22 11.07
CA GLU A 196 -1.42 12.56 12.49
C GLU A 196 -0.64 13.85 12.81
N ALA A 197 0.60 13.96 12.34
CA ALA A 197 1.42 15.15 12.52
C ALA A 197 0.75 16.39 11.92
N CYS A 198 0.25 16.31 10.69
CA CYS A 198 -0.48 17.42 10.07
C CYS A 198 -1.73 17.80 10.85
N HIS A 199 -2.51 16.81 11.31
CA HIS A 199 -3.72 17.04 12.10
C HIS A 199 -3.41 17.79 13.40
N THR A 200 -2.41 17.34 14.17
CA THR A 200 -1.99 17.98 15.43
C THR A 200 -1.39 19.38 15.22
N MET A 201 -0.85 19.66 14.04
CA MET A 201 -0.34 20.98 13.65
C MET A 201 -1.39 21.90 13.02
N GLY A 202 -2.60 21.41 12.75
CA GLY A 202 -3.63 22.14 12.02
C GLY A 202 -3.32 22.36 10.53
N ILE A 203 -2.38 21.59 9.95
CA ILE A 203 -2.07 21.63 8.52
C ILE A 203 -3.18 20.87 7.77
N LYS A 204 -3.78 21.52 6.77
CA LYS A 204 -4.90 20.95 6.02
C LYS A 204 -4.44 19.92 5.00
N ILE A 205 -4.90 18.69 5.15
CA ILE A 205 -4.83 17.66 4.12
C ILE A 205 -6.18 17.58 3.39
N PRO A 206 -6.22 17.51 2.05
CA PRO A 206 -5.08 17.54 1.12
C PRO A 206 -4.66 18.95 0.65
N ALA A 207 -5.31 20.01 1.12
CA ALA A 207 -5.21 21.36 0.55
C ALA A 207 -3.82 22.03 0.66
N GLU A 208 -3.12 21.83 1.78
CA GLU A 208 -1.75 22.32 1.98
C GLU A 208 -0.72 21.22 1.71
N ILE A 209 -1.00 20.01 2.18
CA ILE A 209 -0.15 18.83 2.00
C ILE A 209 -1.01 17.69 1.50
N SER A 210 -0.64 17.13 0.35
CA SER A 210 -1.18 15.85 -0.13
C SER A 210 -0.21 14.71 0.22
N VAL A 211 -0.72 13.58 0.70
CA VAL A 211 0.10 12.46 1.22
C VAL A 211 -0.27 11.16 0.50
N MET A 212 0.71 10.41 0.03
CA MET A 212 0.53 9.07 -0.55
C MET A 212 1.43 8.06 0.13
N GLY A 213 0.88 6.91 0.56
CA GLY A 213 1.62 5.76 1.09
C GLY A 213 1.85 4.66 0.05
N VAL A 214 2.35 3.52 0.51
CA VAL A 214 2.62 2.31 -0.30
C VAL A 214 2.18 1.08 0.50
N ASP A 215 1.73 0.04 -0.24
CA ASP A 215 1.27 -1.30 0.18
C ASP A 215 -0.25 -1.46 0.26
N ASN A 216 -0.98 -0.35 0.40
CA ASN A 216 -2.43 -0.30 0.58
C ASN A 216 -2.89 -1.32 1.65
N ASP A 217 -2.32 -1.19 2.83
CA ASP A 217 -2.86 -1.74 4.06
C ASP A 217 -4.19 -1.03 4.34
N GLU A 218 -5.29 -1.77 4.23
CA GLU A 218 -6.63 -1.20 4.32
C GLU A 218 -6.90 -0.61 5.71
N LEU A 219 -6.44 -1.29 6.77
CA LEU A 219 -6.62 -0.84 8.14
C LEU A 219 -5.85 0.46 8.38
N LEU A 220 -4.56 0.49 8.03
CA LEU A 220 -3.74 1.69 8.18
C LEU A 220 -4.31 2.83 7.32
N CYS A 221 -4.70 2.54 6.07
CA CYS A 221 -5.22 3.57 5.18
C CYS A 221 -6.53 4.23 5.64
N THR A 222 -7.27 3.59 6.55
CA THR A 222 -8.54 4.09 7.10
C THR A 222 -8.50 4.42 8.59
N LEU A 223 -7.33 4.29 9.24
CA LEU A 223 -7.18 4.48 10.69
C LEU A 223 -7.40 5.93 11.12
N GLY A 224 -6.83 6.88 10.36
CA GLY A 224 -6.85 8.29 10.68
C GLY A 224 -8.13 9.03 10.30
N SER A 225 -8.27 10.27 10.80
CA SER A 225 -9.36 11.18 10.43
C SER A 225 -9.36 11.54 8.93
N THR A 226 -8.22 11.38 8.27
CA THR A 226 -8.07 11.50 6.82
C THR A 226 -7.63 10.15 6.27
N THR A 227 -8.40 9.59 5.35
CA THR A 227 -8.05 8.31 4.70
C THR A 227 -6.87 8.49 3.74
N LEU A 228 -5.88 7.61 3.81
CA LEU A 228 -4.62 7.67 3.07
C LEU A 228 -4.73 7.01 1.68
N SER A 229 -4.42 7.77 0.63
CA SER A 229 -4.15 7.22 -0.69
C SER A 229 -2.87 6.40 -0.68
N SER A 230 -2.87 5.24 -1.34
CA SER A 230 -1.72 4.34 -1.31
C SER A 230 -1.50 3.62 -2.63
N ILE A 231 -0.24 3.31 -2.96
CA ILE A 231 0.09 2.45 -4.09
C ILE A 231 -0.14 1.00 -3.70
N PHE A 232 -1.05 0.33 -4.41
CA PHE A 232 -1.29 -1.10 -4.23
C PHE A 232 -0.19 -1.91 -4.93
N VAL A 233 0.51 -2.70 -4.13
CA VAL A 233 1.47 -3.72 -4.56
C VAL A 233 0.83 -5.09 -4.32
N ASP A 234 0.88 -5.99 -5.31
CA ASP A 234 0.21 -7.28 -5.22
C ASP A 234 1.01 -8.31 -4.40
N ILE A 235 0.90 -8.20 -3.08
CA ILE A 235 1.62 -9.04 -2.12
C ILE A 235 1.08 -10.49 -2.12
N GLU A 236 -0.20 -10.69 -2.41
CA GLU A 236 -0.79 -12.04 -2.51
C GLU A 236 -0.21 -12.78 -3.73
N GLU A 237 -0.10 -12.11 -4.87
CA GLU A 237 0.63 -12.64 -6.04
C GLU A 237 2.12 -12.88 -5.75
N GLY A 238 2.76 -11.99 -4.97
CA GLY A 238 4.11 -12.20 -4.47
C GLY A 238 4.24 -13.51 -3.70
N GLY A 239 3.28 -13.80 -2.81
CA GLY A 239 3.25 -15.04 -2.04
C GLY A 239 3.07 -16.28 -2.91
N TRP A 240 2.23 -16.19 -3.94
CA TRP A 240 2.04 -17.24 -4.93
C TRP A 240 3.34 -17.58 -5.65
N LYS A 241 4.04 -16.56 -6.19
CA LYS A 241 5.33 -16.73 -6.87
C LYS A 241 6.43 -17.25 -5.96
N THR A 242 6.42 -16.84 -4.70
CA THR A 242 7.34 -17.39 -3.69
C THR A 242 7.13 -18.88 -3.47
N ALA A 243 5.89 -19.34 -3.39
CA ALA A 243 5.61 -20.76 -3.24
C ALA A 243 6.06 -21.56 -4.48
N GLU A 244 5.82 -21.02 -5.67
CA GLU A 244 6.31 -21.60 -6.92
C GLU A 244 7.84 -21.68 -6.97
N LEU A 245 8.53 -20.60 -6.56
CA LEU A 245 9.99 -20.58 -6.45
C LEU A 245 10.51 -21.63 -5.47
N ILE A 246 9.88 -21.76 -4.30
CA ILE A 246 10.29 -22.74 -3.28
C ILE A 246 10.19 -24.16 -3.84
N GLU A 247 9.08 -24.54 -4.48
CA GLU A 247 8.95 -25.86 -5.12
C GLU A 247 10.04 -26.08 -6.18
N ARG A 248 10.26 -25.11 -7.08
CA ARG A 248 11.31 -25.23 -8.09
C ARG A 248 12.70 -25.42 -7.49
N ARG A 249 12.99 -24.76 -6.36
CA ARG A 249 14.28 -24.86 -5.67
C ARG A 249 14.44 -26.18 -4.92
N ILE A 250 13.35 -26.76 -4.42
CA ILE A 250 13.36 -28.10 -3.83
C ILE A 250 13.63 -29.15 -4.92
N ASP A 251 12.95 -29.04 -6.06
CA ASP A 251 13.11 -29.96 -7.19
C ASP A 251 14.47 -29.80 -7.88
N ASN A 252 15.00 -28.57 -7.94
CA ASN A 252 16.29 -28.25 -8.54
C ASN A 252 17.11 -27.27 -7.68
N PRO A 253 17.88 -27.78 -6.69
CA PRO A 253 18.71 -26.97 -5.80
C PRO A 253 19.83 -26.18 -6.50
N HIS A 254 20.15 -26.51 -7.75
CA HIS A 254 21.19 -25.84 -8.54
C HIS A 254 20.63 -24.84 -9.56
N ALA A 255 19.31 -24.63 -9.59
CA ALA A 255 18.71 -23.60 -10.42
C ALA A 255 19.30 -22.21 -10.09
N PRO A 256 19.43 -21.31 -11.09
CA PRO A 256 19.85 -19.93 -10.85
C PRO A 256 19.04 -19.25 -9.74
N LEU A 257 19.68 -18.34 -9.01
CA LEU A 257 18.99 -17.51 -8.03
C LEU A 257 18.10 -16.50 -8.77
N GLU A 258 16.82 -16.49 -8.45
CA GLU A 258 15.82 -15.61 -9.04
C GLU A 258 15.00 -14.93 -7.93
N ASP A 259 14.97 -13.60 -7.95
CA ASP A 259 14.15 -12.84 -7.02
C ASP A 259 12.67 -12.85 -7.44
N VAL A 260 11.79 -12.94 -6.45
CA VAL A 260 10.37 -12.66 -6.62
C VAL A 260 10.18 -11.15 -6.57
N VAL A 261 10.02 -10.52 -7.74
CA VAL A 261 9.82 -9.07 -7.86
C VAL A 261 8.34 -8.72 -7.98
N LEU A 262 7.78 -8.14 -6.91
CA LEU A 262 6.46 -7.56 -6.88
C LEU A 262 6.43 -6.25 -7.68
N ARG A 263 5.29 -5.95 -8.31
CA ARG A 263 5.12 -4.72 -9.11
C ARG A 263 4.03 -3.83 -8.52
N PRO A 264 4.20 -2.50 -8.55
CA PRO A 264 3.10 -1.60 -8.25
C PRO A 264 2.02 -1.75 -9.33
N VAL A 265 0.77 -1.97 -8.90
CA VAL A 265 -0.34 -2.25 -9.81
C VAL A 265 -1.16 -1.00 -10.10
N LYS A 266 -1.57 -0.29 -9.05
CA LYS A 266 -2.43 0.89 -9.15
C LYS A 266 -2.34 1.78 -7.93
N ILE A 267 -2.68 3.05 -8.11
CA ILE A 267 -2.90 3.97 -7.00
C ILE A 267 -4.35 3.86 -6.53
N VAL A 268 -4.54 3.63 -5.23
CA VAL A 268 -5.84 3.62 -4.56
C VAL A 268 -6.10 5.02 -4.01
N ASN A 269 -6.79 5.86 -4.79
CA ASN A 269 -7.05 7.27 -4.44
C ASN A 269 -8.03 7.44 -3.26
N ARG A 270 -7.63 8.13 -2.20
CA ARG A 270 -8.45 8.52 -1.06
C ARG A 270 -8.33 10.03 -0.77
N ILE A 271 -8.84 10.49 0.38
CA ILE A 271 -8.89 11.92 0.73
C ILE A 271 -7.50 12.57 0.73
N SER A 272 -6.46 11.86 1.17
CA SER A 272 -5.13 12.45 1.35
C SER A 272 -4.45 12.95 0.07
N THR A 273 -4.92 12.53 -1.12
CA THR A 273 -4.48 13.07 -2.42
C THR A 273 -5.63 13.63 -3.25
N ALA A 274 -6.76 13.94 -2.61
CA ALA A 274 -7.92 14.44 -3.32
C ALA A 274 -7.75 15.88 -3.81
N ALA A 275 -6.82 16.65 -3.23
CA ALA A 275 -6.45 17.95 -3.77
C ALA A 275 -5.56 17.77 -4.98
N PHE A 276 -5.83 18.61 -5.95
CA PHE A 276 -4.92 18.93 -7.03
C PHE A 276 -4.14 20.16 -6.59
N ALA A 277 -2.95 20.38 -7.14
CA ALA A 277 -2.24 21.64 -6.98
C ALA A 277 -2.91 22.75 -7.81
N THR A 278 -4.20 22.92 -7.55
CA THR A 278 -5.02 23.97 -8.08
C THR A 278 -5.21 25.00 -6.98
N THR A 279 -5.05 26.25 -7.35
CA THR A 279 -5.54 27.38 -6.56
C THR A 279 -7.05 27.60 -6.77
N ASP A 280 -7.71 26.76 -7.58
CA ASP A 280 -9.16 26.85 -7.82
C ASP A 280 -9.94 26.41 -6.57
N VAL A 281 -10.24 27.39 -5.73
CA VAL A 281 -11.04 27.28 -4.50
C VAL A 281 -12.39 26.59 -4.76
N GLN A 282 -12.97 26.72 -5.95
CA GLN A 282 -14.27 26.09 -6.25
C GLN A 282 -14.11 24.58 -6.45
N ILE A 283 -13.04 24.13 -7.09
CA ILE A 283 -12.77 22.69 -7.21
C ILE A 283 -12.37 22.08 -5.86
N GLN A 284 -11.59 22.80 -5.05
CA GLN A 284 -11.29 22.37 -3.67
C GLN A 284 -12.57 22.19 -2.84
N LYS A 285 -13.50 23.17 -2.90
CA LYS A 285 -14.81 23.07 -2.24
C LYS A 285 -15.63 21.88 -2.76
N ALA A 286 -15.67 21.66 -4.08
CA ALA A 286 -16.38 20.52 -4.65
C ALA A 286 -15.85 19.20 -4.12
N VAL A 287 -14.53 19.00 -4.16
CA VAL A 287 -13.86 17.79 -3.66
C VAL A 287 -14.12 17.60 -2.17
N GLN A 288 -13.96 18.65 -1.36
CA GLN A 288 -14.21 18.59 0.08
C GLN A 288 -15.65 18.17 0.40
N PHE A 289 -16.62 18.79 -0.27
CA PHE A 289 -18.03 18.45 -0.08
C PHE A 289 -18.33 16.99 -0.46
N ILE A 290 -17.77 16.50 -1.57
CA ILE A 290 -17.93 15.11 -1.99
C ILE A 290 -17.41 14.17 -0.90
N HIS A 291 -16.20 14.40 -0.38
CA HIS A 291 -15.61 13.54 0.64
C HIS A 291 -16.33 13.58 1.99
N GLN A 292 -17.00 14.68 2.32
CA GLN A 292 -17.83 14.77 3.52
C GLN A 292 -19.20 14.06 3.36
N ASN A 293 -19.63 13.80 2.12
CA ASN A 293 -21.01 13.37 1.84
C ASN A 293 -21.14 12.14 0.93
N TYR A 294 -20.05 11.55 0.44
CA TYR A 294 -20.10 10.39 -0.48
C TYR A 294 -20.75 9.14 0.14
N GLN A 295 -20.77 9.07 1.48
CA GLN A 295 -21.44 8.00 2.24
C GLN A 295 -22.96 8.14 2.29
N LYS A 296 -23.50 9.27 1.79
CA LYS A 296 -24.94 9.55 1.72
C LYS A 296 -25.38 9.60 0.25
N LYS A 297 -26.67 9.81 0.02
CA LYS A 297 -27.23 10.08 -1.32
C LYS A 297 -26.74 11.43 -1.85
N ILE A 298 -25.55 11.46 -2.44
CA ILE A 298 -24.98 12.62 -3.13
C ILE A 298 -25.14 12.48 -4.66
N SER A 299 -25.50 13.58 -5.31
CA SER A 299 -25.54 13.72 -6.76
C SER A 299 -24.66 14.88 -7.25
N VAL A 300 -24.41 14.92 -8.55
CA VAL A 300 -23.73 16.06 -9.20
C VAL A 300 -24.47 17.39 -8.94
N LYS A 301 -25.81 17.36 -8.82
CA LYS A 301 -26.60 18.55 -8.51
C LYS A 301 -26.33 19.08 -7.11
N ASP A 302 -26.00 18.22 -6.16
CA ASP A 302 -25.71 18.64 -4.79
C ASP A 302 -24.35 19.33 -4.73
N VAL A 303 -23.33 18.77 -5.40
CA VAL A 303 -22.01 19.42 -5.55
C VAL A 303 -22.13 20.80 -6.20
N MET A 304 -23.00 20.94 -7.20
CA MET A 304 -23.26 22.22 -7.86
C MET A 304 -23.84 23.30 -6.94
N ARG A 305 -24.55 22.94 -5.87
CA ARG A 305 -25.09 23.94 -4.91
C ARG A 305 -24.01 24.53 -4.00
N GLU A 306 -22.90 23.81 -3.84
CA GLU A 306 -21.80 24.18 -2.95
C GLU A 306 -20.74 25.04 -3.62
N VAL A 307 -20.80 25.17 -4.94
CA VAL A 307 -19.82 25.89 -5.75
C VAL A 307 -20.48 26.97 -6.60
N ALA A 308 -19.82 28.11 -6.74
CA ALA A 308 -20.29 29.24 -7.53
C ALA A 308 -19.94 29.06 -9.02
N LEU A 309 -20.17 27.87 -9.58
CA LEU A 309 -19.86 27.54 -10.98
C LEU A 309 -21.07 26.96 -11.71
N SER A 310 -21.21 27.32 -13.00
CA SER A 310 -22.17 26.63 -13.87
C SER A 310 -21.76 25.16 -14.07
N ARG A 311 -22.72 24.27 -14.37
CA ARG A 311 -22.47 22.83 -14.53
C ARG A 311 -21.34 22.54 -15.50
N ARG A 312 -21.41 23.16 -16.68
CA ARG A 312 -20.42 22.97 -17.76
C ARG A 312 -19.04 23.44 -17.32
N LEU A 313 -18.96 24.55 -16.59
CA LEU A 313 -17.68 25.08 -16.10
C LEU A 313 -17.11 24.22 -14.98
N LEU A 314 -17.95 23.75 -14.05
CA LEU A 314 -17.58 22.80 -13.02
C LEU A 314 -17.07 21.50 -13.63
N GLU A 315 -17.82 20.84 -14.51
CA GLU A 315 -17.41 19.57 -15.12
C GLU A 315 -16.11 19.73 -15.93
N ARG A 316 -15.95 20.82 -16.69
CA ARG A 316 -14.72 21.10 -17.42
C ARG A 316 -13.54 21.31 -16.48
N ARG A 317 -13.67 22.24 -15.52
CA ARG A 317 -12.60 22.55 -14.57
C ARG A 317 -12.28 21.35 -13.69
N PHE A 318 -13.29 20.64 -13.21
CA PHE A 318 -13.13 19.42 -12.43
C PHE A 318 -12.42 18.35 -13.27
N LYS A 319 -12.72 18.17 -14.56
CA LYS A 319 -11.97 17.21 -15.38
C LYS A 319 -10.54 17.66 -15.66
N THR A 320 -10.33 18.95 -15.94
CA THR A 320 -9.00 19.53 -16.18
C THR A 320 -8.11 19.42 -14.94
N VAL A 321 -8.69 19.73 -13.79
CA VAL A 321 -8.00 19.65 -12.52
C VAL A 321 -7.86 18.19 -12.12
N THR A 322 -8.94 17.41 -12.13
CA THR A 322 -8.96 16.08 -11.51
C THR A 322 -8.52 14.88 -12.35
N GLY A 323 -8.31 15.07 -13.65
CA GLY A 323 -8.08 14.00 -14.63
C GLY A 323 -9.31 13.13 -14.93
N GLN A 324 -10.38 13.25 -14.15
CA GLN A 324 -11.60 12.45 -14.29
C GLN A 324 -12.87 13.29 -14.23
N THR A 325 -13.99 12.73 -14.68
CA THR A 325 -15.27 13.46 -14.59
C THR A 325 -15.75 13.49 -13.14
N LEU A 326 -16.48 14.54 -12.77
CA LEU A 326 -17.09 14.67 -11.45
C LEU A 326 -17.98 13.45 -11.10
N TYR A 327 -18.72 12.93 -12.07
CA TYR A 327 -19.52 11.72 -11.90
C TYR A 327 -18.67 10.49 -11.61
N GLN A 328 -17.59 10.29 -12.39
CA GLN A 328 -16.67 9.17 -12.20
C GLN A 328 -16.08 9.21 -10.79
N TYR A 329 -15.62 10.38 -10.35
CA TYR A 329 -15.03 10.60 -9.03
C TYR A 329 -15.96 10.19 -7.88
N ILE A 330 -17.19 10.69 -7.88
CA ILE A 330 -18.19 10.36 -6.85
C ILE A 330 -18.46 8.86 -6.83
N ALA A 331 -18.64 8.25 -8.00
CA ALA A 331 -19.01 6.86 -8.09
C ALA A 331 -17.87 5.90 -7.73
N ASP A 332 -16.60 6.28 -7.93
CA ASP A 332 -15.46 5.48 -7.45
C ASP A 332 -15.37 5.50 -5.91
N LEU A 333 -15.67 6.63 -5.27
CA LEU A 333 -15.76 6.72 -3.80
C LEU A 333 -16.92 5.88 -3.25
N LYS A 334 -18.08 5.91 -3.92
CA LYS A 334 -19.22 5.05 -3.54
C LYS A 334 -18.92 3.57 -3.68
N ILE A 335 -18.22 3.15 -4.74
CA ILE A 335 -17.81 1.76 -4.91
C ILE A 335 -16.92 1.29 -3.75
N LYS A 336 -16.01 2.14 -3.26
CA LYS A 336 -15.19 1.82 -2.09
C LYS A 336 -16.02 1.64 -0.83
N ARG A 337 -16.94 2.57 -0.57
CA ARG A 337 -17.86 2.46 0.56
C ARG A 337 -18.76 1.23 0.47
N PHE A 338 -19.19 0.91 -0.75
CA PHE A 338 -19.98 -0.28 -1.03
C PHE A 338 -19.19 -1.56 -0.71
N ALA A 339 -17.90 -1.58 -1.01
CA ALA A 339 -17.00 -2.65 -0.57
C ALA A 339 -16.98 -2.74 0.96
N GLU A 340 -16.66 -1.66 1.67
CA GLU A 340 -16.61 -1.67 3.15
C GLU A 340 -17.91 -2.22 3.77
N LEU A 341 -19.06 -1.69 3.36
CA LEU A 341 -20.37 -2.13 3.88
C LEU A 341 -20.71 -3.59 3.54
N LEU A 342 -20.21 -4.11 2.42
CA LEU A 342 -20.41 -5.51 2.06
C LEU A 342 -19.69 -6.46 3.03
N LEU A 343 -18.63 -6.02 3.73
CA LEU A 343 -17.91 -6.79 4.75
C LEU A 343 -18.42 -6.51 6.16
N ASP A 344 -18.78 -5.25 6.43
CA ASP A 344 -19.17 -4.81 7.78
C ASP A 344 -20.61 -5.18 8.12
N THR A 345 -21.43 -5.56 7.12
CA THR A 345 -22.86 -5.81 7.29
C THR A 345 -23.34 -7.03 6.51
N ASP A 346 -24.34 -7.71 7.07
CA ASP A 346 -25.13 -8.75 6.38
C ASP A 346 -26.23 -8.15 5.48
N GLU A 347 -26.27 -6.83 5.30
CA GLU A 347 -27.27 -6.18 4.45
C GLU A 347 -27.21 -6.72 3.02
N GLN A 348 -28.36 -6.84 2.37
CA GLN A 348 -28.38 -7.29 0.98
C GLN A 348 -27.65 -6.28 0.08
N VAL A 349 -26.93 -6.77 -0.93
CA VAL A 349 -26.25 -5.98 -1.98
C VAL A 349 -27.14 -4.83 -2.48
N VAL A 350 -28.44 -5.09 -2.65
CA VAL A 350 -29.44 -4.11 -3.07
C VAL A 350 -29.63 -3.01 -2.03
N GLY A 351 -29.73 -3.35 -0.75
CA GLY A 351 -29.89 -2.40 0.35
C GLY A 351 -28.70 -1.45 0.48
N ILE A 352 -27.48 -2.00 0.42
CA ILE A 352 -26.24 -1.23 0.49
C ILE A 352 -26.12 -0.28 -0.72
N ALA A 353 -26.50 -0.73 -1.91
CA ALA A 353 -26.47 0.13 -3.10
C ALA A 353 -27.45 1.31 -2.96
N LEU A 354 -28.66 1.04 -2.46
CA LEU A 354 -29.69 2.04 -2.24
C LEU A 354 -29.31 3.06 -1.14
N SER A 355 -28.61 2.63 -0.09
CA SER A 355 -28.15 3.52 0.98
C SER A 355 -27.11 4.53 0.47
N LEU A 356 -26.28 4.12 -0.49
CA LEU A 356 -25.32 4.98 -1.20
C LEU A 356 -25.96 5.78 -2.36
N GLY A 357 -27.27 5.65 -2.56
CA GLY A 357 -28.03 6.39 -3.57
C GLY A 357 -27.81 5.88 -5.00
N GLU A 358 -27.38 4.63 -5.17
CA GLU A 358 -27.37 3.97 -6.47
C GLU A 358 -28.72 3.31 -6.73
N ASN A 359 -29.45 3.82 -7.71
CA ASN A 359 -30.75 3.27 -8.10
C ASN A 359 -30.63 2.02 -8.99
N ASP A 360 -29.45 1.81 -9.61
CA ASP A 360 -29.17 0.66 -10.46
C ASP A 360 -28.10 -0.25 -9.82
N THR A 361 -28.59 -1.28 -9.13
CA THR A 361 -27.77 -2.31 -8.47
C THR A 361 -26.91 -3.10 -9.46
N LYS A 362 -27.33 -3.24 -10.73
CA LYS A 362 -26.54 -3.92 -11.76
C LYS A 362 -25.36 -3.06 -12.18
N SER A 363 -25.55 -1.75 -12.31
CA SER A 363 -24.49 -0.80 -12.65
C SER A 363 -23.38 -0.79 -11.61
N ILE A 364 -23.71 -0.64 -10.32
CA ILE A 364 -22.71 -0.66 -9.25
C ILE A 364 -22.02 -2.04 -9.15
N SER A 365 -22.75 -3.14 -9.29
CA SER A 365 -22.17 -4.49 -9.27
C SER A 365 -21.19 -4.73 -10.43
N ARG A 366 -21.51 -4.25 -11.64
CA ARG A 366 -20.63 -4.36 -12.80
C ARG A 366 -19.35 -3.55 -12.59
N ARG A 367 -19.47 -2.32 -12.10
CA ARG A 367 -18.31 -1.46 -11.82
C ARG A 367 -17.47 -2.00 -10.66
N PHE A 368 -18.11 -2.57 -9.65
CA PHE A 368 -17.43 -3.27 -8.55
C PHE A 368 -16.59 -4.43 -9.10
N LYS A 369 -17.18 -5.27 -9.96
CA LYS A 369 -16.46 -6.37 -10.62
C LYS A 369 -15.31 -5.89 -11.50
N GLN A 370 -15.45 -4.76 -12.20
CA GLN A 370 -14.35 -4.17 -12.96
C GLN A 370 -13.19 -3.72 -12.06
N ILE A 371 -13.48 -3.21 -10.86
CA ILE A 371 -12.47 -2.65 -9.95
C ILE A 371 -11.79 -3.72 -9.09
N TYR A 372 -12.57 -4.70 -8.63
CA TYR A 372 -12.15 -5.73 -7.66
C TYR A 372 -11.98 -7.13 -8.27
N GLY A 373 -12.38 -7.34 -9.53
CA GLY A 373 -12.28 -8.63 -10.21
C GLY A 373 -13.37 -9.66 -9.86
N TYR A 374 -14.11 -9.43 -8.77
CA TYR A 374 -15.17 -10.31 -8.26
C TYR A 374 -16.51 -9.58 -8.22
N SER A 375 -17.62 -10.30 -8.35
CA SER A 375 -18.95 -9.74 -8.04
C SER A 375 -19.09 -9.44 -6.53
N PRO A 376 -20.00 -8.54 -6.14
CA PRO A 376 -20.25 -8.22 -4.73
C PRO A 376 -20.47 -9.44 -3.83
N ASN A 377 -21.27 -10.42 -4.31
CA ASN A 377 -21.58 -11.64 -3.57
C ASN A 377 -20.37 -12.58 -3.45
N GLU A 378 -19.63 -12.76 -4.56
CA GLU A 378 -18.40 -13.56 -4.55
C GLU A 378 -17.36 -12.96 -3.60
N TRP A 379 -17.25 -11.63 -3.60
CA TRP A 379 -16.33 -10.92 -2.74
C TRP A 379 -16.71 -11.06 -1.26
N ARG A 380 -17.98 -10.89 -0.90
CA ARG A 380 -18.49 -11.15 0.46
C ARG A 380 -18.22 -12.59 0.90
N ALA A 381 -18.58 -13.58 0.08
CA ALA A 381 -18.38 -14.99 0.39
C ALA A 381 -16.90 -15.34 0.59
N LYS A 382 -16.02 -14.79 -0.25
CA LYS A 382 -14.57 -15.03 -0.15
C LYS A 382 -13.96 -14.43 1.12
N GLN A 383 -14.51 -13.34 1.65
CA GLN A 383 -13.98 -12.67 2.84
C GLN A 383 -14.57 -13.24 4.14
N HIS A 384 -15.85 -13.64 4.17
CA HIS A 384 -16.42 -14.34 5.33
C HIS A 384 -15.82 -15.74 5.53
N ASN A 385 -15.56 -16.49 4.45
CA ASN A 385 -14.83 -17.77 4.53
C ASN A 385 -13.34 -17.63 4.90
N LYS A 386 -12.82 -16.40 5.04
CA LYS A 386 -11.49 -16.12 5.59
C LYS A 386 -11.54 -15.79 7.09
N GLN A 387 -12.72 -15.56 7.68
CA GLN A 387 -12.93 -15.22 9.10
C GLN A 387 -13.51 -16.38 9.94
N SER A 388 -14.11 -17.39 9.31
CA SER A 388 -14.36 -18.72 9.91
C SER A 388 -13.19 -19.65 9.66
#